data_AF-A0A7W0KUY6-F1
#
_entry.id   AF-A0A7W0KUY6-F1
#
_cell.length_a   1.000
_cell.length_b   1.000
_cell.length_c   1.000
_cell.angle_alpha   90.00
_cell.angle_beta   90.00
_cell.angle_gamma   90.00
#
_symmetry.space_group_name_H-M   'P 1'
#
loop_
_entity.id
_entity.type
_entity.pdbx_description
1 polymer ?
#
loop_
_entity_poly.entity_id
_entity_poly.type
_entity_poly.pdbx_seq_one_letter_code
_entity_poly.pdbx_strand_id
1 'polypeptide(L)'
;PVHSDDLVLALLGRALARMPQAEAEAMAEDVGATYGKALAAGLTGDALAAGQRSLRSAMQAVADALTAHGFAARTTDEDGHGQRLRIINDHCPFGSVAIDNPVICAVDRGMVRGMLDVLYTSFGDLDVATEFSRANGDTFCSTAV
;
A
#
# COMPACT_ATOMS: atom_id res chain seq x y z
N PRO A 1 -12.71 22.97 -13.98
CA PRO A 1 -11.35 22.75 -14.52
C PRO A 1 -11.02 21.26 -14.41
N VAL A 2 -10.46 20.63 -15.45
CA VAL A 2 -9.99 19.24 -15.34
C VAL A 2 -8.65 19.27 -14.61
N HIS A 3 -8.52 18.56 -13.49
CA HIS A 3 -7.23 18.45 -12.81
C HIS A 3 -6.33 17.50 -13.61
N SER A 4 -5.03 17.82 -13.71
CA SER A 4 -4.08 17.00 -14.47
C SER A 4 -4.07 15.54 -14.00
N ASP A 5 -4.26 15.33 -12.70
CA ASP A 5 -4.27 14.01 -12.09
C ASP A 5 -5.49 13.18 -12.54
N ASP A 6 -6.67 13.80 -12.65
CA ASP A 6 -7.88 13.12 -13.14
C ASP A 6 -7.69 12.60 -14.57
N LEU A 7 -7.00 13.37 -15.42
CA LEU A 7 -6.70 12.95 -16.80
C LEU A 7 -5.74 11.76 -16.82
N VAL A 8 -4.69 11.79 -16.01
CA VAL A 8 -3.69 10.70 -15.91
C VAL A 8 -4.34 9.44 -15.34
N LEU A 9 -5.15 9.56 -14.28
CA LEU A 9 -5.87 8.43 -13.69
C LEU A 9 -6.87 7.82 -14.66
N ALA A 10 -7.58 8.65 -15.44
CA ALA A 10 -8.51 8.18 -16.46
C ALA A 10 -7.81 7.48 -17.64
N LEU A 11 -6.58 7.88 -17.98
CA LEU A 11 -5.74 7.18 -18.96
C LEU A 11 -5.25 5.84 -18.40
N LEU A 12 -4.78 5.83 -17.15
CA LEU A 12 -4.33 4.62 -16.46
C LEU A 12 -5.43 3.56 -16.40
N GLY A 13 -6.64 3.91 -15.95
CA GLY A 13 -7.76 2.97 -15.89
C GLY A 13 -8.08 2.35 -17.25
N ARG A 14 -8.09 3.17 -18.32
CA ARG A 14 -8.29 2.67 -19.69
C ARG A 14 -7.17 1.76 -20.19
N ALA A 15 -5.93 1.99 -19.76
CA ALA A 15 -4.81 1.13 -20.10
C ALA A 15 -4.91 -0.22 -19.38
N LEU A 16 -5.18 -0.21 -18.08
CA LEU A 16 -5.33 -1.41 -17.25
C LEU A 16 -6.48 -2.30 -17.73
N ALA A 17 -7.62 -1.71 -18.12
CA ALA A 17 -8.77 -2.45 -18.65
C ALA A 17 -8.49 -3.21 -19.96
N ARG A 18 -7.37 -2.94 -20.65
CA ARG A 18 -6.96 -3.64 -21.88
C ARG A 18 -5.99 -4.79 -21.62
N MET A 19 -5.50 -4.93 -20.40
CA MET A 19 -4.58 -5.98 -20.00
C MET A 19 -5.34 -7.17 -19.40
N PRO A 20 -4.79 -8.39 -19.47
CA PRO A 20 -5.25 -9.49 -18.64
C PRO A 20 -5.17 -9.10 -17.16
N GLN A 21 -6.22 -9.41 -16.38
CA GLN A 21 -6.33 -8.97 -15.00
C GLN A 21 -5.09 -9.34 -14.15
N ALA A 22 -4.61 -10.58 -14.26
CA ALA A 22 -3.44 -11.04 -13.51
C ALA A 22 -2.16 -10.24 -13.85
N GLU A 23 -1.99 -9.85 -15.11
CA GLU A 23 -0.84 -9.03 -15.53
C GLU A 23 -0.97 -7.58 -15.03
N ALA A 24 -2.19 -7.04 -15.04
CA ALA A 24 -2.47 -5.71 -14.51
C ALA A 24 -2.22 -5.64 -12.99
N GLU A 25 -2.67 -6.66 -12.25
CA GLU A 25 -2.42 -6.77 -10.80
C GLU A 25 -0.94 -6.91 -10.48
N ALA A 26 -0.22 -7.78 -11.21
CA ALA A 26 1.23 -7.96 -11.03
C ALA A 26 2.00 -6.67 -11.32
N MET A 27 1.65 -5.97 -12.40
CA MET A 27 2.25 -4.67 -12.74
C MET A 27 1.97 -3.63 -11.64
N ALA A 28 0.73 -3.54 -11.18
CA ALA A 28 0.35 -2.61 -10.11
C ALA A 28 1.11 -2.89 -8.81
N GLU A 29 1.25 -4.16 -8.43
CA GLU A 29 2.05 -4.56 -7.28
C GLU A 29 3.53 -4.22 -7.44
N ASP A 30 4.14 -4.51 -8.59
CA ASP A 30 5.55 -4.21 -8.86
C ASP A 30 5.85 -2.71 -8.83
N VAL A 31 4.95 -1.89 -9.41
CA VAL A 31 5.04 -0.43 -9.34
C VAL A 31 4.96 0.03 -7.89
N GLY A 32 3.99 -0.49 -7.13
CA GLY A 32 3.85 -0.22 -5.70
C GLY A 32 5.12 -0.60 -4.93
N ALA A 33 5.66 -1.79 -5.14
CA ALA A 33 6.86 -2.27 -4.46
C ALA A 33 8.10 -1.44 -4.77
N THR A 34 8.27 -1.04 -6.03
CA THR A 34 9.37 -0.15 -6.44
C THR A 34 9.25 1.20 -5.75
N TYR A 35 8.05 1.77 -5.71
CA TYR A 35 7.81 3.05 -5.05
C TYR A 35 7.98 2.94 -3.53
N GLY A 36 7.46 1.87 -2.91
CA GLY A 36 7.61 1.60 -1.48
C GLY A 36 9.08 1.51 -1.06
N LYS A 37 9.93 0.83 -1.84
CA LYS A 37 11.38 0.81 -1.59
C LYS A 37 11.99 2.20 -1.61
N ALA A 38 11.58 3.04 -2.56
CA ALA A 38 12.06 4.42 -2.65
C ALA A 38 11.60 5.27 -1.45
N LEU A 39 10.35 5.10 -0.99
CA LEU A 39 9.85 5.76 0.23
C LEU A 39 10.67 5.35 1.45
N ALA A 40 10.90 4.05 1.63
CA ALA A 40 11.69 3.55 2.75
C ALA A 40 13.16 4.00 2.70
N ALA A 41 13.76 4.09 1.51
CA ALA A 41 15.11 4.62 1.34
C ALA A 41 15.23 6.11 1.70
N GLY A 42 14.12 6.86 1.64
CA GLY A 42 14.04 8.24 2.12
C GLY A 42 13.99 8.37 3.65
N LEU A 43 13.72 7.28 4.39
CA LEU A 43 13.75 7.26 5.84
C LEU A 43 15.20 7.28 6.33
N THR A 44 15.53 8.22 7.22
CA THR A 44 16.89 8.41 7.73
C THR A 44 16.92 8.47 9.26
N GLY A 45 18.10 8.23 9.84
CA GLY A 45 18.35 8.40 11.27
C GLY A 45 17.42 7.56 12.16
N ASP A 46 16.81 8.22 13.15
CA ASP A 46 15.97 7.58 14.16
C ASP A 46 14.73 6.89 13.59
N ALA A 47 14.18 7.37 12.46
CA ALA A 47 13.01 6.77 11.81
C ALA A 47 13.35 5.40 11.19
N LEU A 48 14.50 5.30 10.52
CA LEU A 48 15.00 4.04 9.97
C LEU A 48 15.38 3.06 11.09
N ALA A 49 16.12 3.56 12.09
CA ALA A 49 16.54 2.75 13.24
C ALA A 49 15.36 2.28 14.09
N ALA A 50 14.27 3.05 14.17
CA ALA A 50 13.04 2.63 14.84
C ALA A 50 12.32 1.55 14.04
N GLY A 51 12.18 1.70 12.72
CA GLY A 51 11.54 0.71 11.84
C GLY A 51 12.15 -0.68 11.98
N GLN A 52 13.48 -0.77 12.00
CA GLN A 52 14.24 -2.03 12.04
C GLN A 52 14.19 -2.79 13.38
N ARG A 53 13.58 -2.24 14.45
CA ARG A 53 13.55 -2.91 15.77
C ARG A 53 12.56 -4.07 15.85
N SER A 54 11.45 -4.00 15.13
CA SER A 54 10.35 -4.95 15.20
C SER A 54 9.42 -4.83 14.01
N LEU A 55 8.62 -5.86 13.74
CA LEU A 55 7.58 -5.77 12.70
C LEU A 55 6.58 -4.64 13.00
N ARG A 56 6.16 -4.49 14.26
CA ARG A 56 5.22 -3.44 14.67
C ARG A 56 5.75 -2.03 14.40
N SER A 57 7.03 -1.78 14.68
CA SER A 57 7.67 -0.50 14.40
C SER A 57 7.85 -0.25 12.91
N ALA A 58 8.17 -1.29 12.13
CA ALA A 58 8.22 -1.19 10.68
C ALA A 58 6.84 -0.84 10.10
N MET A 59 5.77 -1.52 10.55
CA MET A 59 4.39 -1.24 10.16
C MET A 59 3.97 0.20 10.50
N GLN A 60 4.39 0.73 11.65
CA GLN A 60 4.12 2.12 12.00
C GLN A 60 4.83 3.10 11.06
N ALA A 61 6.11 2.87 10.77
CA ALA A 61 6.85 3.70 9.82
C ALA A 61 6.23 3.67 8.41
N VAL A 62 5.71 2.52 7.99
CA VAL A 62 4.96 2.38 6.73
C VAL A 62 3.69 3.24 6.77
N ALA A 63 2.88 3.15 7.83
CA ALA A 63 1.66 3.95 7.95
C ALA A 63 1.95 5.46 7.98
N ASP A 64 3.01 5.89 8.67
CA ASP A 64 3.43 7.29 8.71
C ASP A 64 3.85 7.78 7.31
N ALA A 65 4.62 6.97 6.58
CA ALA A 65 5.01 7.27 5.20
C ALA A 65 3.80 7.34 4.26
N LEU A 66 2.90 6.36 4.29
CA LEU A 66 1.68 6.39 3.47
C LEU A 66 0.79 7.60 3.80
N THR A 67 0.69 7.97 5.08
CA THR A 67 -0.04 9.17 5.51
C THR A 67 0.55 10.45 4.92
N ALA A 68 1.88 10.58 4.93
CA ALA A 68 2.57 11.71 4.30
C ALA A 68 2.31 11.80 2.79
N HIS A 69 1.96 10.67 2.15
CA HIS A 69 1.61 10.57 0.73
C HIS A 69 0.09 10.52 0.48
N GLY A 70 -0.72 10.92 1.47
CA GLY A 70 -2.14 11.18 1.29
C GLY A 70 -3.07 9.99 1.60
N PHE A 71 -2.56 8.83 2.02
CA PHE A 71 -3.42 7.66 2.28
C PHE A 71 -4.22 7.74 3.59
N ALA A 72 -3.87 8.68 4.49
CA ALA A 72 -4.42 8.73 5.85
C ALA A 72 -4.38 7.34 6.51
N ALA A 73 -3.18 6.74 6.51
CA ALA A 73 -2.95 5.37 6.88
C ALA A 73 -2.74 5.23 8.39
N ARG A 74 -3.23 4.14 8.98
CA ARG A 74 -2.98 3.80 10.38
C ARG A 74 -2.74 2.31 10.56
N THR A 75 -1.96 1.97 11.57
CA THR A 75 -1.80 0.57 11.98
C THR A 75 -2.95 0.14 12.88
N THR A 76 -3.34 -1.13 12.78
CA THR A 76 -4.25 -1.79 13.70
C THR A 76 -3.77 -3.22 13.97
N ASP A 77 -4.16 -3.74 15.13
CA ASP A 77 -3.96 -5.12 15.56
C ASP A 77 -5.37 -5.68 15.83
N GLU A 78 -5.84 -6.63 15.02
CA GLU A 78 -7.23 -7.11 15.13
C GLU A 78 -7.52 -7.82 16.43
N ASP A 79 -6.55 -8.60 16.90
CA ASP A 79 -6.80 -9.57 17.96
C ASP A 79 -6.34 -9.07 19.32
N GLY A 80 -5.71 -7.88 19.39
CA GLY A 80 -5.07 -7.37 20.61
C GLY A 80 -3.91 -8.25 21.11
N HIS A 81 -3.56 -9.29 20.35
CA HIS A 81 -2.57 -10.31 20.67
C HIS A 81 -1.39 -10.31 19.70
N GLY A 82 -1.34 -9.39 18.72
CA GLY A 82 -0.17 -9.17 17.88
C GLY A 82 0.10 -10.23 16.81
N GLN A 83 -0.89 -11.06 16.49
CA GLN A 83 -0.72 -12.14 15.51
C GLN A 83 -0.94 -11.71 14.06
N ARG A 84 -1.69 -10.62 13.83
CA ARG A 84 -1.93 -10.08 12.50
C ARG A 84 -1.95 -8.55 12.53
N LEU A 85 -0.97 -7.94 11.88
CA LEU A 85 -0.84 -6.48 11.83
C LEU A 85 -1.42 -5.99 10.51
N ARG A 86 -2.10 -4.86 10.56
CA ARG A 86 -2.70 -4.30 9.35
C ARG A 86 -2.52 -2.82 9.24
N ILE A 87 -2.51 -2.35 8.00
CA ILE A 87 -2.60 -0.94 7.65
C ILE A 87 -3.99 -0.71 7.09
N ILE A 88 -4.74 0.20 7.72
CA ILE A 88 -6.01 0.70 7.18
C ILE A 88 -5.73 2.04 6.50
N ASN A 89 -6.19 2.17 5.26
CA ASN A 89 -6.15 3.41 4.49
C ASN A 89 -7.54 4.07 4.50
N ASP A 90 -7.68 5.21 5.17
CA ASP A 90 -8.95 5.95 5.19
C ASP A 90 -9.18 6.76 3.91
N HIS A 91 -8.09 7.06 3.20
CA HIS A 91 -8.11 7.77 1.93
C HIS A 91 -7.35 6.97 0.86
N CYS A 92 -7.95 6.87 -0.34
CA CYS A 92 -7.27 6.32 -1.50
C CYS A 92 -6.98 7.47 -2.47
N PRO A 93 -5.71 7.81 -2.75
CA PRO A 93 -5.37 8.91 -3.65
C PRO A 93 -5.79 8.63 -5.11
N PHE A 94 -6.09 7.37 -5.45
CA PHE A 94 -6.66 6.99 -6.75
C PHE A 94 -8.18 7.22 -6.84
N GLY A 95 -8.83 7.60 -5.74
CA GLY A 95 -10.25 7.98 -5.71
C GLY A 95 -11.18 6.94 -6.32
N SER A 96 -12.13 7.40 -7.15
CA SER A 96 -13.10 6.54 -7.83
C SER A 96 -12.47 5.63 -8.89
N VAL A 97 -11.27 5.95 -9.39
CA VAL A 97 -10.63 5.12 -10.43
C VAL A 97 -10.26 3.75 -9.89
N ALA A 98 -9.94 3.64 -8.60
CA ALA A 98 -9.73 2.35 -7.94
C ALA A 98 -11.03 1.53 -7.83
N ILE A 99 -12.20 2.17 -7.75
CA ILE A 99 -13.50 1.47 -7.75
C ILE A 99 -13.77 0.87 -9.13
N ASP A 100 -13.52 1.64 -10.19
CA ASP A 100 -13.71 1.18 -11.57
C ASP A 100 -12.63 0.19 -12.03
N ASN A 101 -11.46 0.19 -11.37
CA ASN A 101 -10.30 -0.65 -11.70
C ASN A 101 -9.69 -1.23 -10.41
N PRO A 102 -10.30 -2.28 -9.82
CA PRO A 102 -9.86 -2.85 -8.53
C PRO A 102 -8.40 -3.32 -8.49
N VAL A 103 -7.81 -3.62 -9.65
CA VAL A 103 -6.39 -3.98 -9.79
C VAL A 103 -5.44 -2.89 -9.26
N ILE A 104 -5.88 -1.62 -9.22
CA ILE A 104 -5.12 -0.51 -8.63
C ILE A 104 -4.87 -0.71 -7.13
N CYS A 105 -5.73 -1.44 -6.43
CA CYS A 105 -5.53 -1.77 -5.02
C CYS A 105 -4.26 -2.60 -4.78
N ALA A 106 -3.75 -3.30 -5.80
CA ALA A 106 -2.47 -4.00 -5.69
C ALA A 106 -1.26 -3.04 -5.55
N VAL A 107 -1.39 -1.76 -5.96
CA VAL A 107 -0.35 -0.75 -5.72
C VAL A 107 -0.12 -0.55 -4.23
N ASP A 108 -1.19 -0.50 -3.42
CA ASP A 108 -1.13 -0.36 -1.97
C ASP A 108 -0.39 -1.54 -1.32
N ARG A 109 -0.79 -2.77 -1.65
CA ARG A 109 -0.10 -4.00 -1.23
C ARG A 109 1.38 -3.96 -1.61
N GLY A 110 1.68 -3.57 -2.84
CA GLY A 110 3.03 -3.40 -3.35
C GLY A 110 3.82 -2.40 -2.51
N MET A 111 3.28 -1.21 -2.22
CA MET A 111 3.95 -0.19 -1.42
C MET A 111 4.32 -0.70 -0.02
N VAL A 112 3.38 -1.35 0.67
CA VAL A 112 3.63 -1.97 1.97
C VAL A 112 4.75 -3.00 1.88
N ARG A 113 4.66 -3.93 0.91
CA ARG A 113 5.69 -4.94 0.64
C ARG A 113 7.06 -4.33 0.38
N GLY A 114 7.14 -3.32 -0.49
CA GLY A 114 8.38 -2.66 -0.85
C GLY A 114 9.04 -1.93 0.31
N MET A 115 8.26 -1.26 1.17
CA MET A 115 8.80 -0.60 2.36
C MET A 115 9.28 -1.61 3.40
N LEU A 116 8.52 -2.67 3.65
CA LEU A 116 8.89 -3.70 4.63
C LEU A 116 10.14 -4.49 4.22
N ASP A 117 10.36 -4.70 2.92
CA ASP A 117 11.60 -5.28 2.37
C ASP A 117 12.86 -4.50 2.79
N VAL A 118 12.72 -3.19 2.98
CA VAL A 118 13.83 -2.31 3.43
C VAL A 118 13.87 -2.18 4.96
N LEU A 119 12.69 -2.09 5.59
CA LEU A 119 12.56 -1.75 7.01
C LEU A 119 12.64 -2.96 7.94
N TYR A 120 12.40 -4.16 7.46
CA TYR A 120 12.34 -5.36 8.28
C TYR A 120 13.22 -6.45 7.69
N THR A 121 14.38 -6.71 8.32
CA THR A 121 15.42 -7.61 7.82
C THR A 121 14.98 -9.08 7.67
N SER A 122 13.84 -9.45 8.26
CA SER A 122 13.23 -10.79 8.16
C SER A 122 11.99 -10.78 7.24
N PHE A 123 11.93 -9.86 6.27
CA PHE A 123 10.80 -9.70 5.36
C PHE A 123 10.44 -10.97 4.56
N GLY A 124 11.42 -11.83 4.25
CA GLY A 124 11.23 -13.00 3.39
C GLY A 124 10.16 -14.01 3.84
N ASP A 125 9.73 -13.95 5.10
CA ASP A 125 8.71 -14.83 5.67
C ASP A 125 7.31 -14.16 5.80
N LEU A 126 7.17 -12.89 5.40
CA LEU A 126 5.93 -12.14 5.56
C LEU A 126 5.00 -12.26 4.34
N ASP A 127 3.75 -12.62 4.60
CA ASP A 127 2.68 -12.60 3.61
C ASP A 127 1.96 -11.26 3.67
N VAL A 128 2.20 -10.40 2.66
CA VAL A 128 1.55 -9.09 2.55
C VAL A 128 0.36 -9.21 1.61
N ALA A 129 -0.85 -9.07 2.13
CA ALA A 129 -2.08 -9.29 1.37
C ALA A 129 -3.07 -8.14 1.50
N THR A 130 -3.77 -7.82 0.41
CA THR A 130 -4.96 -6.96 0.47
C THR A 130 -6.09 -7.77 1.09
N GLU A 131 -6.59 -7.34 2.24
CA GLU A 131 -7.63 -8.10 2.98
C GLU A 131 -9.03 -7.53 2.74
N PHE A 132 -9.17 -6.20 2.81
CA PHE A 132 -10.41 -5.50 2.53
C PHE A 132 -10.18 -4.41 1.49
N SER A 133 -11.14 -4.20 0.60
CA SER A 133 -11.11 -3.13 -0.38
C SER A 133 -12.50 -2.61 -0.69
N ARG A 134 -12.66 -1.28 -0.64
CA ARG A 134 -13.88 -0.61 -1.11
C ARG A 134 -14.19 -0.88 -2.58
N ALA A 135 -13.17 -1.15 -3.40
CA ALA A 135 -13.37 -1.54 -4.80
C ALA A 135 -14.05 -2.91 -4.95
N ASN A 136 -13.95 -3.77 -3.93
CA ASN A 136 -14.60 -5.07 -3.86
C ASN A 136 -15.89 -5.05 -3.02
N GLY A 137 -16.34 -3.87 -2.58
CA GLY A 137 -17.58 -3.70 -1.80
C GLY A 137 -17.40 -3.66 -0.28
N ASP A 138 -16.18 -3.70 0.24
CA ASP A 138 -15.92 -3.57 1.67
C ASP A 138 -16.11 -2.12 2.17
N THR A 139 -16.18 -1.95 3.49
CA THR A 139 -16.39 -0.62 4.12
C THR A 139 -15.09 0.18 4.29
N PHE A 140 -13.94 -0.48 4.28
CA PHE A 140 -12.61 0.12 4.40
C PHE A 140 -11.60 -0.64 3.53
N CYS A 141 -10.43 -0.04 3.34
CA CYS A 141 -9.32 -0.67 2.63
C CYS A 141 -8.26 -1.07 3.64
N SER A 142 -7.75 -2.29 3.57
CA SER A 142 -6.64 -2.72 4.42
C SER A 142 -5.67 -3.68 3.75
N THR A 143 -4.41 -3.54 4.15
CA THR A 143 -3.33 -4.47 3.82
C THR A 143 -2.86 -5.14 5.12
N ALA A 144 -2.87 -6.47 5.14
CA ALA A 144 -2.48 -7.30 6.27
C ALA A 144 -1.08 -7.89 6.07
N VAL A 145 -0.39 -8.11 7.19
CA VAL A 145 0.96 -8.69 7.32
C VAL A 145 0.97 -9.66 8.50
#